data_AF-A0A1R4ESY9-F1
#
_entry.id   AF-A0A1R4ESY9-F1
#
_cell.length_a   1.000
_cell.length_b   1.000
_cell.length_c   1.000
_cell.angle_alpha   90.00
_cell.angle_beta   90.00
_cell.angle_gamma   90.00
#
_symmetry.space_group_name_H-M   'P 1'
#
loop_
_entity.id
_entity.type
_entity.pdbx_description
1 polymer ?
#
loop_
_entity_poly.entity_id
_entity_poly.type
_entity_poly.pdbx_seq_one_letter_code
_entity_poly.pdbx_strand_id
1 'polypeptide(L)'
;MTGENDPYSPDYSPTTDGGGTAGDPGSGQTFGADLYHLYYAGRVSLPDTAASYAGIGNDVYTVRGQIQGVVDAGIFEVNRLLTVQQNLNDGFAKTAEHCEIAGQALVTMANDYARTDEEALEEFNRLLADPGNPVERERLDEPPIEVPDVPTPDDE
;
A
#
# COMPACT_ATOMS: atom_id res chain seq x y z
N MET A 1 -30.02 6.40 2.71
CA MET A 1 -29.03 5.41 2.21
C MET A 1 -27.69 6.08 2.36
N THR A 2 -26.97 5.70 3.42
CA THR A 2 -25.85 6.42 4.02
C THR A 2 -24.53 6.02 3.36
N GLY A 3 -23.74 7.03 2.97
CA GLY A 3 -22.43 6.91 2.31
C GLY A 3 -21.30 6.54 3.26
N GLU A 4 -21.51 5.50 4.08
CA GLU A 4 -20.57 5.09 5.14
C GLU A 4 -19.52 4.08 4.67
N ASN A 5 -19.64 3.60 3.41
CA ASN A 5 -18.72 2.64 2.78
C ASN A 5 -18.17 3.18 1.45
N ASP A 6 -17.96 4.49 1.33
CA ASP A 6 -17.24 5.03 0.18
C ASP A 6 -15.73 4.87 0.41
N PRO A 7 -15.01 4.04 -0.36
CA PRO A 7 -13.57 3.85 -0.22
C PRO A 7 -12.76 5.10 -0.58
N TYR A 8 -13.41 6.13 -1.15
CA TYR A 8 -12.82 7.43 -1.47
C TYR A 8 -13.16 8.51 -0.43
N SER A 9 -13.89 8.16 0.64
CA SER A 9 -14.18 9.10 1.74
C SER A 9 -12.92 9.37 2.57
N PRO A 10 -12.64 10.64 2.96
CA PRO A 10 -11.55 10.95 3.87
C PRO A 10 -11.71 10.32 5.26
N ASP A 11 -12.95 9.93 5.62
CA ASP A 11 -13.27 9.25 6.88
C ASP A 11 -13.31 7.72 6.74
N TYR A 12 -12.92 7.17 5.58
CA TYR A 12 -12.88 5.72 5.36
C TYR A 12 -11.80 5.08 6.22
N SER A 13 -12.23 4.33 7.23
CA SER A 13 -11.36 3.44 8.00
C SER A 13 -11.71 2.01 7.61
N PRO A 14 -10.83 1.29 6.89
CA PRO A 14 -11.09 -0.12 6.61
C PRO A 14 -11.20 -0.84 7.95
N THR A 15 -12.34 -1.49 8.20
CA THR A 15 -12.46 -2.33 9.38
C THR A 15 -11.41 -3.44 9.25
N THR A 16 -10.49 -3.46 10.20
CA THR A 16 -9.43 -4.46 10.33
C THR A 16 -9.90 -5.60 11.22
N ASP A 17 -11.17 -5.98 11.09
CA ASP A 17 -11.56 -7.35 11.30
C ASP A 17 -10.81 -8.17 10.24
N GLY A 18 -9.78 -8.90 10.66
CA GLY A 18 -8.88 -9.67 9.79
C GLY A 18 -9.53 -10.79 8.96
N GLY A 19 -10.79 -10.62 8.55
CA GLY A 19 -11.54 -11.39 7.57
C GLY A 19 -11.98 -10.59 6.35
N GLY A 20 -11.65 -9.30 6.24
CA GLY A 20 -11.69 -8.61 4.94
C GLY A 20 -10.65 -9.25 4.04
N THR A 21 -11.10 -9.96 3.00
CA THR A 21 -10.26 -10.44 1.91
C THR A 21 -9.46 -9.26 1.38
N ALA A 22 -8.24 -9.06 1.87
CA ALA A 22 -7.18 -8.47 1.07
C ALA A 22 -7.22 -9.30 -0.21
N GLY A 23 -7.74 -8.70 -1.28
CA GLY A 23 -7.93 -9.40 -2.55
C GLY A 23 -6.65 -10.12 -2.86
N ASP A 24 -6.74 -11.40 -3.25
CA ASP A 24 -5.56 -12.17 -3.63
C ASP A 24 -4.76 -11.30 -4.62
N PRO A 25 -3.56 -10.81 -4.25
CA PRO A 25 -2.81 -9.88 -5.07
C PRO A 25 -2.39 -10.52 -6.41
N GLY A 26 -2.57 -11.85 -6.55
CA GLY A 26 -2.40 -12.60 -7.80
C GLY A 26 -3.67 -12.79 -8.64
N SER A 27 -4.86 -12.37 -8.20
CA SER A 27 -6.11 -12.57 -8.95
C SER A 27 -6.26 -11.64 -10.17
N GLY A 28 -5.41 -10.60 -10.28
CA GLY A 28 -5.38 -9.65 -11.38
C GLY A 28 -6.58 -8.69 -11.46
N GLN A 29 -7.66 -8.94 -10.71
CA GLN A 29 -8.90 -8.16 -10.79
C GLN A 29 -8.79 -6.78 -10.13
N THR A 30 -7.91 -6.63 -9.14
CA THR A 30 -7.71 -5.39 -8.36
C THR A 30 -6.30 -4.83 -8.44
N PHE A 31 -5.40 -5.45 -9.21
CA PHE A 31 -3.96 -5.16 -9.18
C PHE A 31 -3.62 -3.67 -9.37
N GLY A 32 -4.28 -2.98 -10.31
CA GLY A 32 -4.10 -1.54 -10.51
C GLY A 32 -4.60 -0.68 -9.35
N ALA A 33 -5.70 -1.08 -8.70
CA ALA A 33 -6.22 -0.39 -7.51
C ALA A 33 -5.29 -0.62 -6.30
N ASP A 34 -4.78 -1.84 -6.13
CA ASP A 34 -3.85 -2.19 -5.06
C ASP A 34 -2.52 -1.42 -5.21
N LEU A 35 -2.01 -1.29 -6.45
CA LEU A 35 -0.85 -0.45 -6.78
C LEU A 35 -1.09 1.03 -6.47
N TYR A 36 -2.26 1.54 -6.84
CA TYR A 36 -2.65 2.91 -6.51
C TYR A 36 -2.70 3.13 -4.99
N HIS A 37 -3.27 2.21 -4.23
CA HIS A 37 -3.32 2.31 -2.76
C HIS A 37 -1.92 2.27 -2.15
N LEU A 38 -1.02 1.44 -2.66
CA LEU A 38 0.38 1.38 -2.21
C LEU A 38 1.09 2.72 -2.47
N TYR A 39 0.92 3.27 -3.67
CA TYR A 39 1.48 4.56 -4.05
C TYR A 39 0.90 5.68 -3.18
N TYR A 40 -0.42 5.73 -2.99
CA TYR A 40 -1.09 6.74 -2.20
C TYR A 40 -0.68 6.69 -0.72
N ALA A 41 -0.65 5.49 -0.13
CA ALA A 41 -0.21 5.30 1.24
C ALA A 41 1.23 5.80 1.45
N GLY A 42 2.11 5.51 0.49
CA GLY A 42 3.50 5.96 0.55
C GLY A 42 3.68 7.46 0.29
N ARG A 43 2.88 8.05 -0.62
CA ARG A 43 3.04 9.43 -1.07
C ARG A 43 2.31 10.45 -0.18
N VAL A 44 1.22 10.05 0.47
CA VAL A 44 0.33 10.94 1.21
C VAL A 44 0.18 10.51 2.66
N SER A 45 -0.36 9.31 2.94
CA SER A 45 -0.73 8.93 4.32
C SER A 45 0.46 8.81 5.27
N LEU A 46 1.56 8.20 4.84
CA LEU A 46 2.75 8.05 5.70
C LEU A 46 3.45 9.39 5.98
N PRO A 47 3.65 10.28 4.99
CA PRO A 47 4.10 11.65 5.24
C PRO A 47 3.20 12.44 6.20
N ASP A 48 1.88 12.36 6.07
CA ASP A 48 0.95 13.04 6.99
C ASP A 48 1.06 12.50 8.42
N THR A 49 1.24 11.18 8.54
CA THR A 49 1.49 10.52 9.83
C THR A 49 2.84 10.96 10.43
N ALA A 50 3.89 11.04 9.61
CA ALA A 50 5.20 11.52 10.03
C ALA A 50 5.13 12.98 10.52
N ALA A 51 4.43 13.85 9.80
CA ALA A 51 4.20 15.23 10.17
C ALA A 51 3.44 15.34 11.51
N SER A 52 2.46 14.49 11.73
CA SER A 52 1.72 14.42 13.01
C SER A 52 2.63 14.03 14.18
N TYR A 53 3.49 13.02 14.01
CA TYR A 53 4.47 12.64 15.03
C TYR A 53 5.51 13.72 15.30
N ALA A 54 6.00 14.39 14.26
CA ALA A 54 6.91 15.52 14.39
C ALA A 54 6.25 16.70 15.15
N GLY A 55 4.97 16.96 14.88
CA GLY A 55 4.16 17.94 15.61
C GLY A 55 4.05 17.63 17.09
N ILE A 56 3.69 16.39 17.45
CA ILE A 56 3.64 15.94 18.85
C ILE A 56 5.01 16.06 19.52
N GLY A 57 6.09 15.71 18.80
CA GLY A 57 7.45 15.90 19.28
C GLY A 57 7.75 17.35 19.67
N ASN A 58 7.36 18.31 18.83
CA ASN A 58 7.52 19.75 19.09
C ASN A 58 6.71 20.24 20.30
N ASP A 59 5.48 19.74 20.47
CA ASP A 59 4.66 20.07 21.63
C ASP A 59 5.31 19.57 22.92
N VAL A 60 5.78 18.33 22.91
CA VAL A 60 6.51 17.71 24.03
C VAL A 60 7.81 18.47 24.33
N TYR A 61 8.50 18.97 23.32
CA TYR A 61 9.68 19.83 23.49
C TYR A 61 9.33 21.19 24.10
N THR A 62 8.23 21.80 23.68
CA THR A 62 7.75 23.10 24.20
C THR A 62 7.38 22.99 25.68
N VAL A 63 6.68 21.91 26.07
CA VAL A 63 6.35 21.62 27.46
C VAL A 63 7.62 21.45 28.32
N ARG A 64 8.70 20.85 27.79
CA ARG A 64 9.98 20.77 28.49
C ARG A 64 10.54 22.15 28.83
N GLY A 65 10.47 23.12 27.91
CA GLY A 65 10.92 24.49 28.18
C GLY A 65 10.20 25.12 29.37
N GLN A 66 8.90 24.87 29.49
CA GLN A 66 8.08 25.34 30.61
C GLN A 66 8.43 24.61 31.92
N ILE A 67 8.62 23.30 31.85
CA ILE A 67 9.00 22.48 33.03
C ILE A 67 10.39 22.88 33.53
N GLN A 68 11.37 23.07 32.64
CA GLN A 68 12.73 23.47 33.02
C GLN A 68 12.73 24.78 33.82
N GLY A 69 11.91 25.76 33.44
CA GLY A 69 11.76 27.00 34.22
C GLY A 69 11.22 26.78 35.64
N VAL A 70 10.42 25.74 35.87
CA VAL A 70 9.94 25.34 37.20
C VAL A 70 10.99 24.53 37.98
N VAL A 71 11.80 23.71 37.28
CA VAL A 71 12.94 22.99 37.88
C VAL A 71 13.99 23.98 38.39
N ASP A 72 14.34 24.98 37.58
CA ASP A 72 15.32 26.00 37.91
C ASP A 72 14.86 26.86 39.11
N ALA A 73 13.55 26.91 39.38
CA ALA A 73 12.96 27.52 40.58
C ALA A 73 13.08 26.65 41.85
N GLY A 74 13.65 25.45 41.76
CA GLY A 74 13.99 24.59 42.91
C GLY A 74 12.82 23.80 43.51
N ILE A 75 11.74 23.60 42.75
CA ILE A 75 10.45 23.18 43.31
C ILE A 75 10.29 21.65 43.42
N PHE A 76 11.03 20.81 42.66
CA PHE A 76 10.90 19.34 42.72
C PHE A 76 12.10 18.57 42.11
N GLU A 77 12.24 17.26 42.41
CA GLU A 77 13.08 16.34 41.63
C GLU A 77 12.42 16.01 40.29
N VAL A 78 12.78 16.75 39.24
CA VAL A 78 12.14 16.63 37.91
C VAL A 78 13.01 15.87 36.90
N ASN A 79 14.22 15.44 37.31
CA ASN A 79 15.18 14.75 36.45
C ASN A 79 14.58 13.51 35.75
N ARG A 80 13.82 12.68 36.49
CA ARG A 80 13.15 11.51 35.89
C ARG A 80 12.11 11.89 34.84
N LEU A 81 11.39 12.98 35.05
CA LEU A 81 10.38 13.48 34.12
C LEU A 81 11.02 14.01 32.84
N LEU A 82 12.15 14.73 32.97
CA LEU A 82 12.96 15.21 31.84
C LEU A 82 13.52 14.05 31.01
N THR A 83 14.00 12.98 31.65
CA THR A 83 14.46 11.77 30.93
C THR A 83 13.33 11.08 30.17
N VAL A 84 12.15 10.93 30.79
CA VAL A 84 10.98 10.34 30.10
C VAL A 84 10.55 11.21 28.92
N GLN A 85 10.53 12.53 29.09
CA GLN A 85 10.22 13.48 28.03
C GLN A 85 11.20 13.38 26.86
N GLN A 86 12.49 13.28 27.14
CA GLN A 86 13.52 13.14 26.11
C GLN A 86 13.36 11.83 25.34
N ASN A 87 13.13 10.72 26.04
CA ASN A 87 12.87 9.42 25.40
C ASN A 87 11.61 9.44 24.52
N LEU A 88 10.56 10.17 24.93
CA LEU A 88 9.35 10.34 24.13
C LEU A 88 9.63 11.17 22.87
N ASN A 89 10.35 12.27 23.00
CA ASN A 89 10.72 13.11 21.86
C ASN A 89 11.58 12.34 20.84
N ASP A 90 12.59 11.61 21.31
CA ASP A 90 13.42 10.74 20.47
C ASP A 90 12.59 9.63 19.82
N GLY A 91 11.62 9.06 20.54
CA GLY A 91 10.69 8.07 20.03
C GLY A 91 9.84 8.62 18.87
N PHE A 92 9.21 9.78 19.07
CA PHE A 92 8.39 10.42 18.03
C PHE A 92 9.21 10.82 16.81
N ALA A 93 10.42 11.34 16.99
CA ALA A 93 11.31 11.69 15.90
C ALA A 93 11.68 10.46 15.06
N LYS A 94 12.06 9.35 15.70
CA LYS A 94 12.36 8.09 15.01
C LYS A 94 11.14 7.50 14.32
N THR A 95 9.97 7.57 14.93
CA THR A 95 8.73 7.10 14.29
C THR A 95 8.41 7.92 13.04
N ALA A 96 8.55 9.26 13.10
CA ALA A 96 8.36 10.11 11.94
C ALA A 96 9.34 9.75 10.81
N GLU A 97 10.63 9.60 11.13
CA GLU A 97 11.66 9.17 10.18
C GLU A 97 11.32 7.81 9.53
N HIS A 98 10.92 6.81 10.33
CA HIS A 98 10.52 5.50 9.81
C HIS A 98 9.29 5.57 8.90
N CYS A 99 8.32 6.43 9.22
CA CYS A 99 7.16 6.67 8.35
C CYS A 99 7.58 7.26 7.00
N GLU A 100 8.50 8.23 6.98
CA GLU A 100 9.04 8.79 5.73
C GLU A 100 9.78 7.74 4.90
N ILE A 101 10.67 6.96 5.52
CA ILE A 101 11.43 5.89 4.84
C ILE A 101 10.47 4.84 4.28
N ALA A 102 9.50 4.38 5.08
CA ALA A 102 8.50 3.42 4.63
C ALA A 102 7.68 3.99 3.46
N GLY A 103 7.31 5.28 3.52
CA GLY A 103 6.55 5.92 2.46
C GLY A 103 7.31 5.97 1.14
N GLN A 104 8.59 6.33 1.19
CA GLN A 104 9.47 6.29 0.01
C GLN A 104 9.63 4.88 -0.56
N ALA A 105 9.77 3.86 0.31
CA ALA A 105 9.88 2.48 -0.12
C ALA A 105 8.60 2.01 -0.84
N LEU A 106 7.41 2.32 -0.31
CA LEU A 106 6.13 1.95 -0.93
C LEU A 106 5.94 2.58 -2.31
N VAL A 107 6.27 3.87 -2.45
CA VAL A 107 6.22 4.57 -3.75
C VAL A 107 7.19 3.94 -4.74
N THR A 108 8.40 3.58 -4.29
CA THR A 108 9.41 2.95 -5.14
C THR A 108 8.94 1.57 -5.62
N MET A 109 8.43 0.74 -4.71
CA MET A 109 7.87 -0.57 -5.06
C MET A 109 6.72 -0.44 -6.04
N ALA A 110 5.79 0.50 -5.83
CA ALA A 110 4.66 0.71 -6.74
C ALA A 110 5.12 1.07 -8.16
N ASN A 111 6.11 1.97 -8.28
CA ASN A 111 6.66 2.36 -9.58
C ASN A 111 7.42 1.21 -10.26
N ASP A 112 8.20 0.45 -9.51
CA ASP A 112 8.94 -0.69 -10.06
C ASP A 112 7.99 -1.78 -10.55
N TYR A 113 6.94 -2.09 -9.79
CA TYR A 113 5.91 -3.04 -10.23
C TYR A 113 5.19 -2.56 -11.49
N ALA A 114 4.77 -1.29 -11.55
CA ALA A 114 4.13 -0.72 -12.74
C ALA A 114 5.04 -0.82 -13.97
N ARG A 115 6.32 -0.50 -13.82
CA ARG A 115 7.31 -0.62 -14.91
C ARG A 115 7.52 -2.06 -15.36
N THR A 116 7.67 -3.00 -14.43
CA THR A 116 7.83 -4.42 -14.79
C THR A 116 6.59 -4.98 -15.50
N ASP A 117 5.39 -4.53 -15.14
CA ASP A 117 4.16 -4.91 -15.83
C ASP A 117 4.11 -4.37 -17.27
N GLU A 118 4.50 -3.11 -17.48
CA GLU A 118 4.65 -2.52 -18.82
C GLU A 118 5.68 -3.29 -19.67
N GLU A 119 6.86 -3.57 -19.11
CA GLU A 119 7.91 -4.35 -19.79
C GLU A 119 7.41 -5.77 -20.14
N ALA A 120 6.65 -6.42 -19.25
CA ALA A 120 6.07 -7.75 -19.50
C ALA A 120 4.99 -7.72 -20.59
N LEU A 121 4.16 -6.68 -20.62
CA LEU A 121 3.15 -6.48 -21.66
C LEU A 121 3.79 -6.24 -23.03
N GLU A 122 4.85 -5.42 -23.09
CA GLU A 122 5.62 -5.18 -24.31
C GLU A 122 6.22 -6.48 -24.85
N GLU A 123 6.84 -7.28 -23.98
CA GLU A 123 7.42 -8.57 -24.35
C GLU A 123 6.35 -9.57 -24.80
N PHE A 124 5.20 -9.62 -24.12
CA PHE A 124 4.06 -10.44 -24.52
C PHE A 124 3.54 -10.07 -25.92
N ASN A 125 3.38 -8.77 -26.18
CA ASN A 125 2.97 -8.26 -27.49
C ASN A 125 4.03 -8.55 -28.57
N ARG A 126 5.32 -8.46 -28.23
CA ARG A 126 6.43 -8.83 -29.13
C ARG A 126 6.36 -10.31 -29.50
N LEU A 127 6.12 -11.19 -28.52
CA LEU A 127 5.98 -12.63 -28.74
C LEU A 127 4.74 -12.94 -29.59
N LEU A 128 3.60 -12.29 -29.37
CA LEU A 128 2.41 -12.46 -30.22
C LEU A 128 2.63 -11.98 -31.67
N ALA A 129 3.45 -10.95 -31.87
CA ALA A 129 3.74 -10.42 -33.20
C ALA A 129 4.80 -11.23 -33.97
N ASP A 130 5.46 -12.22 -33.34
CA ASP A 130 6.46 -13.07 -33.99
C ASP A 130 5.79 -14.29 -34.67
N PRO A 131 5.72 -14.34 -36.02
CA PRO A 131 5.13 -15.47 -36.76
C PRO A 131 5.93 -16.79 -36.62
N GLY A 132 7.09 -16.76 -35.97
CA GLY A 132 7.86 -17.95 -35.56
C GLY A 132 7.46 -18.52 -34.20
N ASN A 133 6.56 -17.87 -33.45
CA ASN A 133 6.20 -18.25 -32.09
C ASN A 133 5.45 -19.61 -32.08
N PRO A 134 5.91 -20.62 -31.31
CA PRO A 134 5.30 -21.93 -31.24
C PRO A 134 3.82 -21.93 -30.83
N VAL A 135 3.34 -20.91 -30.10
CA VAL A 135 1.94 -20.81 -29.65
C VAL A 135 0.96 -20.67 -30.83
N GLU A 136 1.35 -20.01 -31.92
CA GLU A 136 0.52 -19.99 -33.15
C GLU A 136 0.72 -21.24 -34.01
N ARG A 137 1.92 -21.83 -34.01
CA ARG A 137 2.19 -23.07 -34.77
C ARG A 137 1.40 -24.26 -34.24
N GLU A 138 1.27 -24.40 -32.92
CA GLU A 138 0.49 -25.48 -32.31
C GLU A 138 -1.02 -25.36 -32.62
N ARG A 139 -1.57 -24.14 -32.71
CA ARG A 139 -2.99 -23.91 -33.05
C ARG A 139 -3.32 -24.12 -34.53
N LEU A 140 -2.35 -23.98 -35.43
CA LEU A 140 -2.56 -24.14 -36.88
C LEU A 140 -2.38 -25.59 -37.34
N ASP A 141 -1.69 -26.44 -36.56
CA ASP A 141 -1.48 -27.86 -36.85
C ASP A 141 -2.47 -28.79 -36.12
N GLU A 142 -3.35 -28.27 -35.26
CA GLU A 142 -4.44 -29.06 -34.68
C GLU A 142 -5.55 -29.28 -35.73
N PRO A 143 -5.88 -30.53 -36.11
CA PRO A 143 -7.00 -30.80 -36.99
C PRO A 143 -8.30 -30.27 -36.37
N PRO A 144 -9.28 -29.82 -37.17
CA PRO A 144 -10.57 -29.38 -36.66
C PRO A 144 -11.12 -30.40 -35.67
N ILE A 145 -11.49 -29.96 -34.47
CA ILE A 145 -12.17 -30.82 -33.50
C ILE A 145 -13.46 -31.29 -34.17
N GLU A 146 -13.52 -32.57 -34.55
CA GLU A 146 -14.77 -33.20 -34.95
C GLU A 146 -15.68 -33.22 -33.73
N VAL A 147 -16.60 -32.26 -33.69
CA VAL A 147 -17.69 -32.27 -32.71
C VAL A 147 -18.56 -33.47 -33.07
N PRO A 148 -18.67 -34.50 -32.21
CA PRO A 148 -19.54 -35.63 -32.51
C PRO A 148 -20.97 -35.12 -32.69
N ASP A 149 -21.63 -35.56 -33.78
CA ASP A 149 -23.02 -35.21 -34.06
C ASP A 149 -23.86 -35.52 -32.82
N VAL A 150 -24.44 -34.46 -32.25
CA VAL A 150 -25.39 -34.58 -31.15
C VAL A 150 -26.60 -35.32 -31.72
N PRO A 151 -26.99 -36.49 -31.17
CA PRO A 151 -28.16 -37.20 -31.65
C PRO A 151 -29.38 -36.30 -31.50
N THR A 152 -29.99 -35.94 -32.63
CA THR A 152 -31.28 -35.24 -32.65
C THR A 152 -32.32 -36.14 -31.99
N PRO A 153 -33.09 -35.63 -31.02
CA PRO A 153 -34.07 -36.43 -30.30
C PRO A 153 -35.33 -36.55 -31.16
N ASP A 154 -35.30 -37.45 -32.14
CA ASP A 154 -36.48 -37.91 -32.88
C ASP A 154 -36.30 -39.39 -33.20
N ASP A 155 -36.45 -40.23 -32.18
CA ASP A 155 -36.81 -41.65 -32.30
C ASP A 155 -37.37 -42.11 -30.95
N GLU A 156 -38.61 -41.70 -30.65
CA GLU A 156 -39.61 -42.49 -29.89
C GLU A 156 -41.03 -42.03 -30.21
#